data_AF-S4PVD4-F1
#
_entry.id   AF-S4PVD4-F1
#
_cell.length_a   1.000
_cell.length_b   1.000
_cell.length_c   1.000
_cell.angle_alpha   90.00
_cell.angle_beta   90.00
_cell.angle_gamma   90.00
#
_symmetry.space_group_name_H-M   'P 1'
#
loop_
_entity.id
_entity.type
_entity.pdbx_description
1 polymer ?
#
loop_
_entity_poly.entity_id
_entity_poly.type
_entity_poly.pdbx_seq_one_letter_code
_entity_poly.pdbx_strand_id
1 'polypeptide(L)'
;MLDSDDLKSSDEEDDASVKDDNNLDKGNENDEDGDVSGNEIEMDGVDEVDANAQSIGCVKVIDDVELPGNVLYKTGKPLYALILTPTRELAIQISRHLIAAAKYTGIRVATIVGGMAEVKQERVLRSGPEIVVATPGRLWELLNQGQPHLQQLTAVKFLAIDETDRMLERGHFEELEPLLERLNCEESHRSARQNFVFSATLTLVHDLPTHMKGKKVT
;
A
#
# COMPACT_ATOMS: atom_id res chain seq x y z
N MET A 1 53.59 -61.33 -10.67
CA MET A 1 52.90 -62.59 -10.33
C MET A 1 51.47 -62.43 -10.78
N LEU A 2 51.06 -63.30 -11.68
CA LEU A 2 49.75 -63.41 -12.31
C LEU A 2 48.75 -64.07 -11.36
N ASP A 3 47.46 -63.77 -11.54
CA ASP A 3 46.31 -64.67 -11.74
C ASP A 3 45.08 -63.74 -11.84
N SER A 4 44.40 -63.52 -12.99
CA SER A 4 43.65 -64.41 -13.90
C SER A 4 42.31 -64.90 -13.33
N ASP A 5 41.23 -64.51 -14.03
CA ASP A 5 39.92 -65.16 -14.25
C ASP A 5 38.85 -64.06 -14.44
N ASP A 6 38.59 -63.50 -15.64
CA ASP A 6 38.01 -64.00 -16.90
C ASP A 6 36.51 -64.37 -16.89
N LEU A 7 35.76 -63.66 -17.75
CA LEU A 7 34.60 -64.00 -18.65
C LEU A 7 33.66 -62.76 -18.77
N LYS A 8 33.66 -61.95 -19.85
CA LYS A 8 33.10 -62.14 -21.23
C LYS A 8 31.64 -62.64 -21.21
N SER A 9 30.67 -62.12 -21.97
CA SER A 9 30.59 -61.44 -23.28
C SER A 9 29.14 -60.87 -23.42
N SER A 10 28.88 -59.66 -23.94
CA SER A 10 28.52 -59.31 -25.35
C SER A 10 27.28 -60.08 -25.88
N ASP A 11 26.23 -59.46 -26.42
CA ASP A 11 26.06 -58.84 -27.75
C ASP A 11 24.66 -58.16 -27.78
N GLU A 12 24.46 -56.93 -28.34
CA GLU A 12 23.95 -56.61 -29.72
C GLU A 12 22.52 -57.17 -29.99
N GLU A 13 21.55 -56.54 -30.65
CA GLU A 13 21.43 -55.35 -31.52
C GLU A 13 19.91 -55.11 -31.77
N ASP A 14 19.57 -53.88 -32.13
CA ASP A 14 18.62 -53.39 -33.16
C ASP A 14 17.26 -54.08 -33.49
N ASP A 15 16.20 -53.28 -33.57
CA ASP A 15 15.70 -52.67 -34.84
C ASP A 15 14.18 -52.38 -34.81
N ALA A 16 13.79 -51.51 -35.72
CA ALA A 16 12.68 -50.60 -35.77
C ALA A 16 11.35 -51.13 -36.33
N SER A 17 10.34 -50.28 -36.10
CA SER A 17 9.24 -49.88 -36.99
C SER A 17 8.35 -50.93 -37.67
N VAL A 18 7.02 -50.76 -37.57
CA VAL A 18 6.09 -50.69 -38.72
C VAL A 18 4.76 -50.04 -38.25
N LYS A 19 4.20 -49.20 -39.14
CA LYS A 19 2.93 -48.45 -39.06
C LYS A 19 1.73 -49.33 -39.47
N ASP A 20 0.51 -48.96 -39.10
CA ASP A 20 -0.61 -48.67 -40.04
C ASP A 20 -1.99 -48.56 -39.34
N ASP A 21 -2.55 -47.35 -39.44
CA ASP A 21 -3.92 -46.93 -39.81
C ASP A 21 -5.16 -47.84 -39.56
N ASN A 22 -6.14 -47.33 -38.78
CA ASN A 22 -7.44 -46.80 -39.26
C ASN A 22 -8.59 -46.83 -38.22
N ASN A 23 -9.07 -45.63 -37.89
CA ASN A 23 -10.45 -45.10 -37.87
C ASN A 23 -11.66 -45.80 -37.18
N LEU A 24 -12.46 -44.92 -36.52
CA LEU A 24 -13.86 -45.01 -36.02
C LEU A 24 -14.13 -45.72 -34.69
N ASP A 25 -14.51 -44.96 -33.64
CA ASP A 25 -15.92 -44.80 -33.23
C ASP A 25 -16.08 -43.74 -32.11
N LYS A 26 -17.28 -43.14 -32.06
CA LYS A 26 -17.75 -42.07 -31.19
C LYS A 26 -17.88 -42.53 -29.73
N GLY A 27 -17.54 -41.64 -28.79
CA GLY A 27 -17.89 -41.80 -27.38
C GLY A 27 -17.68 -40.49 -26.63
N ASN A 28 -18.79 -39.83 -26.34
CA ASN A 28 -18.91 -38.55 -25.65
C ASN A 28 -18.85 -38.79 -24.14
N GLU A 29 -17.89 -38.21 -23.41
CA GLU A 29 -18.00 -38.03 -21.97
C GLU A 29 -17.11 -36.85 -21.52
N ASN A 30 -17.72 -35.99 -20.71
CA ASN A 30 -17.23 -34.68 -20.31
C ASN A 30 -16.14 -34.81 -19.26
N ASP A 31 -15.03 -34.11 -19.44
CA ASP A 31 -14.17 -33.68 -18.34
C ASP A 31 -13.86 -32.19 -18.53
N GLU A 32 -14.50 -31.39 -17.68
CA GLU A 32 -14.11 -30.02 -17.39
C GLU A 32 -12.82 -30.08 -16.57
N ASP A 33 -11.71 -29.54 -17.09
CA ASP A 33 -10.61 -29.11 -16.25
C ASP A 33 -10.09 -27.76 -16.74
N GLY A 34 -10.22 -26.79 -15.82
CA GLY A 34 -10.12 -25.36 -16.05
C GLY A 34 -8.70 -24.86 -16.30
N ASP A 35 -8.58 -24.05 -17.33
CA ASP A 35 -7.48 -23.13 -17.55
C ASP A 35 -7.46 -22.07 -16.43
N VAL A 36 -6.45 -22.11 -15.55
CA VAL A 36 -6.18 -21.04 -14.58
C VAL A 36 -5.39 -19.96 -15.29
N SER A 37 -6.06 -19.18 -16.13
CA SER A 37 -5.53 -17.92 -16.63
C SER A 37 -5.50 -16.91 -15.49
N GLY A 38 -4.31 -16.39 -15.19
CA GLY A 38 -4.08 -15.39 -14.16
C GLY A 38 -5.02 -14.19 -14.30
N ASN A 39 -5.87 -13.99 -13.29
CA ASN A 39 -6.76 -12.84 -13.24
C ASN A 39 -5.95 -11.63 -12.78
N GLU A 40 -5.39 -10.89 -13.73
CA GLU A 40 -5.03 -9.50 -13.52
C GLU A 40 -6.31 -8.75 -13.17
N ILE A 41 -6.44 -8.33 -11.91
CA ILE A 41 -7.58 -7.51 -11.47
C ILE A 41 -7.36 -6.12 -12.07
N GLU A 42 -7.90 -5.92 -13.28
CA GLU A 42 -8.16 -4.61 -13.85
C GLU A 42 -9.17 -3.90 -12.93
N MET A 43 -8.70 -2.92 -12.18
CA MET A 43 -9.57 -1.95 -11.49
C MET A 43 -10.06 -0.93 -12.52
N ASP A 44 -10.97 -1.37 -13.38
CA ASP A 44 -11.80 -0.47 -14.20
C ASP A 44 -13.05 -0.09 -13.41
N GLY A 45 -13.12 1.18 -13.06
CA GLY A 45 -14.18 1.76 -12.23
C GLY A 45 -13.92 3.24 -12.01
N VAL A 46 -13.63 3.97 -13.08
CA VAL A 46 -13.74 5.43 -13.10
C VAL A 46 -15.01 5.76 -13.87
N ASP A 47 -16.07 6.07 -13.13
CA ASP A 47 -17.30 6.61 -13.70
C ASP A 47 -16.98 7.85 -14.54
N GLU A 48 -17.37 7.83 -15.82
CA GLU A 48 -17.45 9.01 -16.67
C GLU A 48 -18.42 10.00 -16.03
N VAL A 49 -17.89 11.15 -15.56
CA VAL A 49 -18.71 12.24 -15.07
C VAL A 49 -19.28 13.04 -16.25
N ASP A 50 -20.59 12.90 -16.42
CA ASP A 50 -21.40 13.57 -17.43
C ASP A 50 -21.28 15.11 -17.30
N ALA A 51 -20.80 15.75 -18.37
CA ALA A 51 -20.33 17.15 -18.34
C ALA A 51 -21.44 18.20 -18.52
N ASN A 52 -22.69 17.92 -18.12
CA ASN A 52 -23.77 18.87 -18.35
C ASN A 52 -24.85 18.92 -17.26
N ALA A 53 -24.44 19.25 -16.04
CA ALA A 53 -25.34 19.74 -15.00
C ALA A 53 -25.17 21.25 -14.83
N GLN A 54 -26.00 22.02 -15.52
CA GLN A 54 -26.18 23.46 -15.31
C GLN A 54 -26.73 23.70 -13.90
N SER A 55 -25.84 23.86 -12.91
CA SER A 55 -26.22 24.08 -11.51
C SER A 55 -25.77 25.47 -11.01
N ILE A 56 -26.76 26.36 -10.93
CA ILE A 56 -26.97 27.47 -9.99
C ILE A 56 -25.70 28.13 -9.41
N GLY A 57 -25.49 29.39 -9.78
CA GLY A 57 -24.35 30.20 -9.35
C GLY A 57 -24.20 30.34 -7.84
N CYS A 58 -23.06 29.88 -7.34
CA CYS A 58 -22.48 30.30 -6.07
C CYS A 58 -20.95 30.45 -6.23
N VAL A 59 -20.50 31.70 -6.05
CA VAL A 59 -19.12 32.20 -5.84
C VAL A 59 -18.01 31.64 -6.76
N LYS A 60 -17.49 32.49 -7.65
CA LYS A 60 -16.22 32.23 -8.36
C LYS A 60 -15.10 32.05 -7.34
N VAL A 61 -14.57 30.84 -7.23
CA VAL A 61 -13.27 30.59 -6.60
C VAL A 61 -12.23 31.24 -7.50
N ILE A 62 -11.46 32.18 -6.95
CA ILE A 62 -10.32 32.78 -7.62
C ILE A 62 -9.12 31.98 -7.16
N ASP A 63 -8.48 31.27 -8.08
CA ASP A 63 -7.48 30.25 -7.76
C ASP A 63 -6.12 30.84 -7.36
N ASP A 64 -5.85 32.10 -7.73
CA ASP A 64 -4.58 32.78 -7.48
C ASP A 64 -4.79 34.16 -6.81
N VAL A 65 -4.89 34.17 -5.49
CA VAL A 65 -4.86 35.42 -4.70
C VAL A 65 -3.58 35.46 -3.89
N GLU A 66 -2.65 36.34 -4.28
CA GLU A 66 -1.50 36.69 -3.45
C GLU A 66 -1.95 37.58 -2.29
N LEU A 67 -1.99 37.02 -1.08
CA LEU A 67 -2.20 37.78 0.16
C LEU A 67 -0.85 38.01 0.88
N PRO A 68 -0.66 39.16 1.54
CA PRO A 68 0.57 39.44 2.28
C PRO A 68 0.64 38.57 3.54
N GLY A 69 1.46 37.51 3.47
CA GLY A 69 1.69 36.53 4.52
C GLY A 69 1.77 35.13 3.91
N ASN A 70 2.84 34.39 4.17
CA ASN A 70 3.14 33.09 3.54
C ASN A 70 2.16 31.99 3.98
N VAL A 71 0.91 32.06 3.51
CA VAL A 71 -0.12 31.05 3.74
C VAL A 71 -0.64 30.61 2.38
N LEU A 72 0.09 29.67 1.75
CA LEU A 72 -0.32 29.04 0.51
C LEU A 72 -1.23 27.85 0.80
N TYR A 73 -2.54 28.06 0.94
CA TYR A 73 -3.50 26.95 0.90
C TYR A 73 -4.83 27.38 0.27
N LYS A 74 -5.08 26.98 -0.99
CA LYS A 74 -6.40 26.54 -1.47
C LYS A 74 -6.40 26.19 -2.97
N THR A 75 -6.56 24.90 -3.25
CA THR A 75 -7.35 24.34 -4.37
C THR A 75 -7.30 22.81 -4.26
N GLY A 76 -7.95 22.27 -3.24
CA GLY A 76 -8.01 20.82 -3.04
C GLY A 76 -8.90 20.48 -1.87
N LYS A 77 -9.63 19.37 -1.96
CA LYS A 77 -10.37 18.85 -0.81
C LYS A 77 -9.38 18.54 0.32
N PRO A 78 -9.70 18.86 1.57
CA PRO A 78 -8.77 18.71 2.69
C PRO A 78 -8.49 17.23 3.00
N LEU A 79 -7.24 16.92 3.33
CA LEU A 79 -6.86 15.63 3.90
C LEU A 79 -7.35 15.56 5.36
N TYR A 80 -8.31 14.69 5.65
CA TYR A 80 -8.90 14.55 7.00
C TYR A 80 -8.25 13.45 7.82
N ALA A 81 -7.91 12.32 7.20
CA ALA A 81 -7.41 11.15 7.92
C ALA A 81 -6.18 10.54 7.25
N LEU A 82 -5.23 10.13 8.10
CA LEU A 82 -4.06 9.34 7.73
C LEU A 82 -4.07 8.03 8.50
N ILE A 83 -3.89 6.91 7.78
CA ILE A 83 -3.77 5.58 8.36
C ILE A 83 -2.42 5.01 7.94
N LEU A 84 -1.58 4.68 8.92
CA LEU A 84 -0.25 4.10 8.72
C LEU A 84 -0.29 2.61 9.03
N THR A 85 0.34 1.84 8.15
CA THR A 85 0.40 0.37 8.23
C THR A 85 1.78 -0.12 7.80
N PRO A 86 2.32 -1.21 8.37
CA PRO A 86 3.65 -1.70 8.00
C PRO A 86 3.69 -2.36 6.61
N THR A 87 2.61 -3.01 6.18
CA THR A 87 2.61 -3.84 4.96
C THR A 87 1.68 -3.29 3.89
N ARG A 88 2.02 -3.60 2.63
CA ARG A 88 1.23 -3.17 1.47
C ARG A 88 -0.11 -3.87 1.45
N GLU A 89 -0.10 -5.15 1.82
CA GLU A 89 -1.24 -6.04 1.86
C GLU A 89 -2.27 -5.52 2.87
N LEU A 90 -1.82 -5.11 4.06
CA LEU A 90 -2.69 -4.53 5.08
C LEU A 90 -3.28 -3.18 4.64
N ALA A 91 -2.46 -2.30 4.03
CA ALA A 91 -2.94 -1.03 3.49
C ALA A 91 -4.05 -1.22 2.44
N ILE A 92 -3.90 -2.21 1.55
CA ILE A 92 -4.90 -2.54 0.54
C ILE A 92 -6.18 -3.10 1.18
N GLN A 93 -6.05 -3.96 2.19
CA GLN A 93 -7.20 -4.50 2.93
C GLN A 93 -8.00 -3.40 3.64
N ILE A 94 -7.32 -2.50 4.36
CA ILE A 94 -7.95 -1.37 5.03
C ILE A 94 -8.64 -0.45 4.03
N SER A 95 -7.97 -0.14 2.91
CA SER A 95 -8.56 0.70 1.87
C SER A 95 -9.83 0.08 1.28
N ARG A 96 -9.83 -1.21 0.98
CA ARG A 96 -11.03 -1.94 0.50
C ARG A 96 -12.18 -1.85 1.50
N HIS A 97 -11.90 -2.05 2.79
CA HIS A 97 -12.92 -1.90 3.83
C HIS A 97 -13.46 -0.46 3.92
N LEU A 98 -12.58 0.54 3.86
CA LEU A 98 -12.99 1.94 3.91
C LEU A 98 -13.81 2.35 2.70
N ILE A 99 -13.43 1.91 1.50
CA ILE A 99 -14.19 2.17 0.26
C ILE A 99 -15.57 1.52 0.36
N ALA A 100 -15.65 0.27 0.85
CA ALA A 100 -16.93 -0.41 1.04
C ALA A 100 -17.82 0.33 2.07
N ALA A 101 -17.25 0.81 3.17
CA ALA A 101 -17.95 1.59 4.18
C ALA A 101 -18.36 2.99 3.65
N ALA A 102 -17.53 3.59 2.80
CA ALA A 102 -17.73 4.90 2.21
C ALA A 102 -18.55 4.88 0.91
N LYS A 103 -19.03 3.70 0.46
CA LYS A 103 -19.68 3.50 -0.85
C LYS A 103 -20.80 4.50 -1.18
N TYR A 104 -21.60 4.86 -0.17
CA TYR A 104 -22.71 5.80 -0.32
C TYR A 104 -22.39 7.19 0.22
N THR A 105 -21.10 7.52 0.28
CA THR A 105 -20.58 8.81 0.75
C THR A 105 -19.74 9.45 -0.35
N GLY A 106 -19.53 10.76 -0.28
CA GLY A 106 -18.59 11.47 -1.18
C GLY A 106 -17.13 11.37 -0.76
N ILE A 107 -16.79 10.51 0.21
CA ILE A 107 -15.44 10.37 0.78
C ILE A 107 -14.59 9.53 -0.15
N ARG A 108 -13.40 10.02 -0.50
CA ARG A 108 -12.43 9.29 -1.32
C ARG A 108 -11.27 8.82 -0.48
N VAL A 109 -10.89 7.57 -0.75
CA VAL A 109 -9.79 6.88 -0.07
C VAL A 109 -8.69 6.64 -1.08
N ALA A 110 -7.46 6.96 -0.71
CA ALA A 110 -6.27 6.69 -1.50
C ALA A 110 -5.32 5.75 -0.75
N THR A 111 -4.68 4.86 -1.51
CA THR A 111 -3.68 3.93 -0.97
C THR A 111 -2.29 4.30 -1.51
N ILE A 112 -1.34 4.53 -0.61
CA ILE A 112 0.04 4.91 -0.91
C ILE A 112 0.98 3.83 -0.38
N VAL A 113 1.42 2.95 -1.28
CA VAL A 113 2.28 1.82 -0.94
C VAL A 113 3.41 1.68 -1.94
N GLY A 114 4.54 1.10 -1.54
CA GLY A 114 5.62 0.77 -2.46
C GLY A 114 5.14 -0.15 -3.61
N GLY A 115 5.91 -0.23 -4.69
CA GLY A 115 5.65 -1.15 -5.80
C GLY A 115 4.39 -0.89 -6.64
N MET A 116 3.72 0.25 -6.46
CA MET A 116 2.71 0.76 -7.39
C MET A 116 3.34 1.77 -8.34
N ALA A 117 2.85 1.83 -9.58
CA ALA A 117 3.30 2.81 -10.55
C ALA A 117 3.07 4.25 -10.05
N GLU A 118 4.10 5.09 -10.12
CA GLU A 118 4.07 6.46 -9.59
C GLU A 118 2.97 7.30 -10.23
N VAL A 119 2.81 7.18 -11.54
CA VAL A 119 1.75 7.86 -12.32
C VAL A 119 0.35 7.54 -11.79
N LYS A 120 0.11 6.29 -11.35
CA LYS A 120 -1.18 5.91 -10.76
C LYS A 120 -1.38 6.59 -9.41
N GLN A 121 -0.35 6.62 -8.56
CA GLN A 121 -0.41 7.27 -7.25
C GLN A 121 -0.61 8.79 -7.38
N GLU A 122 0.10 9.43 -8.28
CA GLU A 122 -0.07 10.86 -8.56
C GLU A 122 -1.48 11.19 -9.03
N ARG A 123 -2.05 10.38 -9.93
CA ARG A 123 -3.42 10.58 -10.41
C ARG A 123 -4.42 10.48 -9.25
N VAL A 124 -4.27 9.48 -8.39
CA VAL A 124 -5.13 9.30 -7.22
C VAL A 124 -4.99 10.47 -6.25
N LEU A 125 -3.77 10.94 -5.97
CA LEU A 125 -3.56 12.06 -5.06
C LEU A 125 -4.00 13.41 -5.64
N ARG A 126 -3.90 13.59 -6.96
CA ARG A 126 -4.42 14.77 -7.68
C ARG A 126 -5.93 14.87 -7.57
N SER A 127 -6.63 13.74 -7.40
CA SER A 127 -8.08 13.75 -7.16
C SER A 127 -8.45 14.41 -5.82
N GLY A 128 -7.51 14.55 -4.88
CA GLY A 128 -7.72 15.15 -3.55
C GLY A 128 -8.46 14.22 -2.57
N PRO A 129 -7.90 13.06 -2.23
CA PRO A 129 -8.55 12.09 -1.33
C PRO A 129 -8.64 12.62 0.10
N GLU A 130 -9.81 12.49 0.72
CA GLU A 130 -10.05 12.87 2.11
C GLU A 130 -9.35 11.92 3.11
N ILE A 131 -9.13 10.67 2.73
CA ILE A 131 -8.48 9.64 3.55
C ILE A 131 -7.30 9.05 2.78
N VAL A 132 -6.15 8.95 3.44
CA VAL A 132 -4.95 8.29 2.91
C VAL A 132 -4.58 7.10 3.80
N VAL A 133 -4.44 5.93 3.19
CA VAL A 133 -3.89 4.72 3.81
C VAL A 133 -2.51 4.48 3.23
N ALA A 134 -1.47 4.39 4.06
CA ALA A 134 -0.11 4.38 3.56
C ALA A 134 0.86 3.50 4.35
N THR A 135 1.92 3.06 3.66
CA THR A 135 3.15 2.56 4.29
C THR A 135 4.11 3.73 4.54
N PRO A 136 4.75 3.86 5.72
CA PRO A 136 5.57 5.03 6.07
C PRO A 136 6.66 5.39 5.05
N GLY A 137 7.44 4.41 4.58
CA GLY A 137 8.52 4.64 3.63
C GLY A 137 8.03 5.33 2.35
N ARG A 138 7.01 4.76 1.69
CA ARG A 138 6.45 5.36 0.47
C ARG A 138 5.78 6.72 0.72
N LEU A 139 5.11 6.87 1.86
CA LEU A 139 4.51 8.16 2.21
C LEU A 139 5.58 9.25 2.39
N TRP A 140 6.67 8.91 3.07
CA TRP A 140 7.79 9.81 3.31
C TRP A 140 8.49 10.22 2.03
N GLU A 141 8.72 9.29 1.10
CA GLU A 141 9.23 9.58 -0.24
C GLU A 141 8.37 10.61 -0.97
N LEU A 142 7.05 10.39 -1.06
CA LEU A 142 6.14 11.31 -1.77
C LEU A 142 6.04 12.68 -1.08
N LEU A 143 6.14 12.71 0.25
CA LEU A 143 6.16 13.95 1.00
C LEU A 143 7.42 14.77 0.69
N ASN A 144 8.59 14.11 0.61
CA ASN A 144 9.86 14.73 0.25
C ASN A 144 9.92 15.15 -1.22
N GLN A 145 9.23 14.45 -2.11
CA GLN A 145 9.05 14.85 -3.51
C GLN A 145 8.16 16.09 -3.67
N GLY A 146 7.56 16.60 -2.59
CA GLY A 146 6.76 17.82 -2.63
C GLY A 146 5.33 17.60 -3.13
N GLN A 147 4.77 16.40 -2.97
CA GLN A 147 3.40 16.13 -3.42
C GLN A 147 2.40 17.10 -2.74
N PRO A 148 1.64 17.93 -3.50
CA PRO A 148 0.89 19.05 -2.92
C PRO A 148 -0.22 18.67 -1.93
N HIS A 149 -0.92 17.56 -2.19
CA HIS A 149 -2.01 17.07 -1.33
C HIS A 149 -1.49 16.56 0.02
N LEU A 150 -0.33 15.89 0.01
CA LEU A 150 0.34 15.40 1.21
C LEU A 150 0.97 16.51 2.03
N GLN A 151 1.22 17.71 1.49
CA GLN A 151 1.68 18.83 2.32
C GLN A 151 0.64 19.29 3.36
N GLN A 152 -0.62 18.85 3.22
CA GLN A 152 -1.68 19.09 4.20
C GLN A 152 -1.62 18.12 5.41
N LEU A 153 -0.60 17.26 5.50
CA LEU A 153 -0.50 16.23 6.54
C LEU A 153 -0.58 16.79 7.97
N THR A 154 -0.05 18.00 8.20
CA THR A 154 -0.09 18.67 9.51
C THR A 154 -1.51 19.00 9.96
N ALA A 155 -2.45 19.18 9.02
CA ALA A 155 -3.83 19.55 9.27
C ALA A 155 -4.79 18.35 9.43
N VAL A 156 -4.28 17.10 9.38
CA VAL A 156 -5.14 15.92 9.53
C VAL A 156 -5.80 15.90 10.91
N LYS A 157 -7.08 15.50 10.94
CA LYS A 157 -7.88 15.40 12.15
C LYS A 157 -7.81 14.02 12.80
N PHE A 158 -7.56 13.00 12.00
CA PHE A 158 -7.48 11.62 12.45
C PHE A 158 -6.17 11.00 11.99
N LEU A 159 -5.43 10.43 12.94
CA LEU A 159 -4.25 9.61 12.67
C LEU A 159 -4.52 8.23 13.25
N ALA A 160 -4.40 7.19 12.44
CA ALA A 160 -4.38 5.81 12.92
C ALA A 160 -3.04 5.16 12.58
N ILE A 161 -2.46 4.44 13.53
CA ILE A 161 -1.25 3.65 13.35
C ILE A 161 -1.61 2.21 13.68
N ASP A 162 -1.51 1.32 12.71
CA ASP A 162 -1.82 -0.11 12.85
C ASP A 162 -0.56 -0.96 12.91
N GLU A 163 -0.61 -2.09 13.61
CA GLU A 163 0.54 -2.97 13.88
C GLU A 163 1.77 -2.19 14.40
N THR A 164 1.55 -1.31 15.38
CA THR A 164 2.58 -0.37 15.87
C THR A 164 3.80 -1.08 16.46
N ASP A 165 3.61 -2.25 17.08
CA ASP A 165 4.71 -3.09 17.54
C ASP A 165 5.67 -3.48 16.41
N ARG A 166 5.13 -3.89 15.25
CA ARG A 166 5.97 -4.20 14.06
C ARG A 166 6.64 -2.96 13.49
N MET A 167 5.99 -1.80 13.62
CA MET A 167 6.56 -0.53 13.16
C MET A 167 7.68 0.00 14.08
N LEU A 168 7.73 -0.44 15.34
CA LEU A 168 8.71 -0.04 16.35
C LEU A 168 9.82 -1.07 16.59
N GLU A 169 9.75 -2.23 15.93
CA GLU A 169 10.81 -3.23 15.96
C GLU A 169 12.12 -2.66 15.39
N ARG A 170 13.25 -2.98 16.04
CA ARG A 170 14.55 -2.42 15.68
C ARG A 170 14.91 -2.71 14.22
N GLY A 171 15.18 -1.66 13.45
CA GLY A 171 15.55 -1.75 12.03
C GLY A 171 14.36 -1.69 11.06
N HIS A 172 13.15 -1.42 11.55
CA HIS A 172 11.96 -1.20 10.73
C HIS A 172 11.53 0.29 10.76
N PHE A 173 11.20 0.82 9.58
CA PHE A 173 10.63 2.17 9.35
C PHE A 173 11.36 3.34 10.02
N GLU A 174 12.62 3.58 9.67
CA GLU A 174 13.36 4.79 10.08
C GLU A 174 12.64 6.09 9.69
N GLU A 175 11.77 6.03 8.68
CA GLU A 175 10.97 7.15 8.20
C GLU A 175 9.77 7.48 9.10
N LEU A 176 9.40 6.60 10.05
CA LEU A 176 8.26 6.83 10.94
C LEU A 176 8.51 7.98 11.92
N GLU A 177 9.70 8.02 12.53
CA GLU A 177 10.08 9.11 13.45
C GLU A 177 9.98 10.49 12.79
N PRO A 178 10.65 10.78 11.65
CA PRO A 178 10.57 12.10 11.02
C PRO A 178 9.16 12.40 10.47
N LEU A 179 8.40 11.38 10.07
CA LEU A 179 6.99 11.55 9.68
C LEU A 179 6.12 12.01 10.87
N LEU A 180 6.30 11.40 12.05
CA LEU A 180 5.59 11.79 13.26
C LEU A 180 6.02 13.17 13.75
N GLU A 181 7.31 13.52 13.66
CA GLU A 181 7.80 14.87 13.94
C GLU A 181 7.13 15.89 13.03
N ARG A 182 7.03 15.59 11.72
CA ARG A 182 6.35 16.45 10.75
C ARG A 182 4.86 16.59 11.07
N LEU A 183 4.18 15.51 11.43
CA LEU A 183 2.78 15.53 11.89
C LEU A 183 2.57 16.35 13.17
N ASN A 184 3.61 16.48 14.00
CA ASN A 184 3.56 17.14 15.30
C ASN A 184 4.17 18.55 15.29
N CYS A 185 4.57 19.09 14.14
CA CYS A 185 5.27 20.38 14.10
C CYS A 185 4.39 21.56 14.51
N GLU A 186 3.07 21.44 14.37
CA GLU A 186 2.09 22.46 14.73
C GLU A 186 1.31 22.05 15.99
N GLU A 187 1.52 22.77 17.10
CA GLU A 187 0.94 22.45 18.41
C GLU A 187 -0.60 22.53 18.42
N SER A 188 -1.16 23.49 17.68
CA SER A 188 -2.61 23.70 17.56
C SER A 188 -3.30 22.50 16.90
N HIS A 189 -2.71 21.99 15.82
CA HIS A 189 -3.22 20.82 15.12
C HIS A 189 -2.98 19.53 15.90
N ARG A 190 -1.83 19.40 16.57
CA ARG A 190 -1.51 18.25 17.44
C ARG A 190 -2.55 18.07 18.54
N SER A 191 -2.92 19.15 19.23
CA SER A 191 -3.87 19.11 20.34
C SER A 191 -5.32 18.81 19.90
N ALA A 192 -5.66 19.15 18.65
CA ALA A 192 -7.00 18.93 18.08
C ALA A 192 -7.14 17.58 17.36
N ARG A 193 -6.03 16.87 17.08
CA ARG A 193 -6.01 15.62 16.33
C ARG A 193 -6.34 14.43 17.22
N GLN A 194 -7.21 13.56 16.73
CA GLN A 194 -7.50 12.27 17.36
C GLN A 194 -6.52 11.21 16.84
N ASN A 195 -5.76 10.61 17.76
CA ASN A 195 -4.79 9.57 17.43
C ASN A 195 -5.31 8.20 17.89
N PHE A 196 -5.28 7.22 17.01
CA PHE A 196 -5.58 5.82 17.27
C PHE A 196 -4.30 5.00 17.07
N VAL A 197 -3.96 4.17 18.04
CA VAL A 197 -2.78 3.32 17.99
C VAL A 197 -3.24 1.90 18.25
N PHE A 198 -3.04 1.03 17.27
CA PHE A 198 -3.36 -0.38 17.34
C PHE A 198 -2.05 -1.18 17.32
N SER A 199 -1.98 -2.16 18.20
CA SER A 199 -0.80 -3.01 18.39
C SER A 199 -1.26 -4.34 18.94
N ALA A 200 -0.65 -5.44 18.49
CA ALA A 200 -0.91 -6.75 19.08
C ALA A 200 -0.24 -6.87 20.46
N THR A 201 0.87 -6.18 20.65
CA THR A 201 1.67 -6.21 21.87
C THR A 201 1.96 -4.81 22.42
N LEU A 202 2.11 -4.70 23.74
CA LEU A 202 2.60 -3.49 24.41
C LEU A 202 4.00 -3.76 24.96
N THR A 203 5.02 -3.51 24.14
CA THR A 203 6.40 -3.50 24.62
C THR A 203 6.75 -2.09 25.09
N LEU A 204 6.95 -1.94 26.40
CA LEU A 204 7.51 -0.72 26.97
C LEU A 204 8.98 -0.59 26.53
N VAL A 205 9.23 0.01 25.36
CA VAL A 205 10.57 0.48 25.01
C VAL A 205 10.77 1.83 25.70
N HIS A 206 10.85 1.81 27.04
CA HIS A 206 11.36 2.98 27.76
C HIS A 206 12.87 2.86 27.86
N ASP A 207 13.54 3.95 27.55
CA ASP A 207 14.85 4.20 28.14
C ASP A 207 14.73 4.06 29.65
N LEU A 208 15.67 3.32 30.25
CA LEU A 208 15.75 3.15 31.70
C LEU A 208 15.57 4.51 32.40
N PRO A 209 14.68 4.61 33.41
CA PRO A 209 14.47 5.84 34.16
C PRO A 209 15.81 6.43 34.57
N THR A 210 16.00 7.74 34.40
CA THR A 210 17.29 8.42 34.56
C THR A 210 17.98 8.12 35.90
N HIS A 211 17.20 7.79 36.94
CA HIS A 211 17.70 7.42 38.26
C HIS A 211 18.37 6.03 38.34
N MET A 212 18.16 5.15 37.37
CA MET A 212 18.77 3.82 37.29
C MET A 212 20.11 3.80 36.54
N LYS A 213 20.48 4.88 35.83
CA LYS A 213 21.72 4.97 35.04
C LYS A 213 23.00 5.19 35.89
N GLY A 214 22.88 5.31 37.22
CA GLY A 214 23.98 5.73 38.11
C GLY A 214 24.57 4.68 39.07
N LYS A 215 23.97 3.49 39.23
CA LYS A 215 24.45 2.53 40.25
C LYS A 215 25.46 1.54 39.65
N LYS A 216 26.71 1.99 39.47
CA LYS A 216 27.85 1.06 39.39
C LYS A 216 27.96 0.37 40.75
N VAL A 217 27.58 -0.91 40.81
CA VAL A 217 27.93 -1.78 41.94
C VAL A 217 29.41 -2.11 41.77
N THR A 218 30.24 -1.48 42.59
CA THR A 218 31.61 -1.90 42.89
C THR A 218 31.62 -3.23 43.61
#